data_AF-A0AAV5YH00-F1
#
_entry.id   AF-A0AAV5YH00-F1
#
_cell.length_a   1.000
_cell.length_b   1.000
_cell.length_c   1.000
_cell.angle_alpha   90.00
_cell.angle_beta   90.00
_cell.angle_gamma   90.00
#
_symmetry.space_group_name_H-M   'P 1'
#
loop_
_entity.id
_entity.type
_entity.pdbx_description
1 polymer ?
#
loop_
_entity_poly.entity_id
_entity_poly.type
_entity_poly.pdbx_seq_one_letter_code
_entity_poly.pdbx_strand_id
1 'polypeptide(L)'
;MAMKPEEVLKIIQAARGNAICVPTMTTSPAWRELAPDDLSVGCVGFMGGASSLGLGLALARPERRVVVFDGDGSLLMQLGSLATIAGARPRNLIHLLFKNGVYHTSGSQEIPGGLTVDFVTMARGAGYKAAFAIGELDEFKRRFPQMLKEEGPIFAELITTLADQTPMTARGGVAFPDQVDRLRKKLLTGAA
;
A
#
# COMPACT_ATOMS: atom_id res chain seq x y z
N MET A 1 -16.37 5.71 12.79
CA MET A 1 -15.54 6.96 12.81
C MET A 1 -14.60 6.81 11.63
N ALA A 2 -14.48 7.78 10.72
CA ALA A 2 -13.70 7.58 9.50
C ALA A 2 -12.25 7.20 9.83
N MET A 3 -11.70 6.16 9.19
CA MET A 3 -10.39 5.61 9.53
C MET A 3 -9.28 6.60 9.22
N LYS A 4 -8.44 6.90 10.21
CA LYS A 4 -7.25 7.71 9.95
C LYS A 4 -6.12 6.82 9.39
N PRO A 5 -5.38 7.24 8.34
CA PRO A 5 -4.28 6.45 7.79
C PRO A 5 -3.27 6.00 8.84
N GLU A 6 -2.91 6.86 9.80
CA GLU A 6 -1.94 6.56 10.85
C GLU A 6 -2.40 5.42 11.78
N GLU A 7 -3.70 5.33 12.06
CA GLU A 7 -4.27 4.26 12.89
C GLU A 7 -4.22 2.90 12.16
N VAL A 8 -4.54 2.92 10.86
CA VAL A 8 -4.41 1.76 9.97
C VAL A 8 -2.95 1.30 9.92
N LEU A 9 -2.00 2.22 9.73
CA LEU A 9 -0.57 1.91 9.68
C LEU A 9 -0.07 1.33 11.01
N LYS A 10 -0.53 1.81 12.17
CA LYS A 10 -0.20 1.22 13.47
C LYS A 10 -0.67 -0.23 13.58
N ILE A 11 -1.87 -0.54 13.10
CA ILE A 11 -2.39 -1.92 13.05
C ILE A 11 -1.53 -2.80 12.15
N ILE A 12 -1.16 -2.29 10.97
CA ILE A 12 -0.29 -3.02 10.03
C ILE A 12 1.06 -3.31 10.67
N GLN A 13 1.70 -2.29 11.26
CA GLN A 13 3.01 -2.42 11.91
C GLN A 13 3.00 -3.51 12.98
N ALA A 14 1.95 -3.57 13.81
CA ALA A 14 1.84 -4.53 14.89
C ALA A 14 1.58 -5.98 14.42
N ALA A 15 0.94 -6.17 13.26
CA ALA A 15 0.47 -7.49 12.82
C ALA A 15 1.26 -8.11 11.66
N ARG A 16 1.96 -7.30 10.85
CA ARG A 16 2.55 -7.72 9.57
C ARG A 16 3.69 -8.75 9.66
N GLY A 17 4.28 -8.95 10.84
CA GLY A 17 5.49 -9.76 11.00
C GLY A 17 6.62 -9.29 10.07
N ASN A 18 7.12 -10.20 9.23
CA ASN A 18 8.22 -9.96 8.31
C ASN A 18 7.77 -9.61 6.88
N ALA A 19 6.53 -9.14 6.71
CA ALA A 19 6.03 -8.70 5.41
C ALA A 19 6.78 -7.46 4.91
N ILE A 20 7.09 -7.47 3.62
CA ILE A 20 7.67 -6.32 2.91
C ILE A 20 6.57 -5.29 2.70
N CYS A 21 6.79 -4.04 3.09
CA CYS A 21 5.81 -2.97 2.96
C CYS A 21 6.23 -1.96 1.89
N VAL A 22 5.27 -1.51 1.08
CA VAL A 22 5.48 -0.52 0.01
C VAL A 22 4.62 0.71 0.31
N PRO A 23 5.07 1.61 1.20
CA PRO A 23 4.34 2.83 1.54
C PRO A 23 4.45 3.88 0.42
N THR A 24 3.32 4.46 0.03
CA THR A 24 3.24 5.44 -1.07
C THR A 24 2.77 6.79 -0.57
N MET A 25 3.42 7.85 -1.05
CA MET A 25 3.03 9.25 -0.85
C MET A 25 2.62 9.57 0.60
N THR A 26 1.33 9.78 0.88
CA THR A 26 0.80 10.22 2.18
C THR A 26 1.00 9.20 3.30
N THR A 27 1.18 7.92 2.98
CA THR A 27 1.47 6.89 4.00
C THR A 27 2.95 6.84 4.37
N SER A 28 3.84 7.35 3.50
CA SER A 28 5.29 7.23 3.69
C SER A 28 5.84 7.97 4.91
N PRO A 29 5.43 9.22 5.24
CA PRO A 29 5.93 9.91 6.44
C PRO A 29 5.64 9.13 7.72
N ALA A 30 4.37 8.82 7.98
CA ALA A 30 3.96 8.09 9.17
C ALA A 30 4.62 6.70 9.25
N TRP A 31 4.74 6.00 8.11
CA TRP A 31 5.39 4.69 8.10
C TRP A 31 6.88 4.76 8.45
N ARG A 32 7.60 5.79 7.99
CA ARG A 32 9.02 5.99 8.35
C ARG A 32 9.22 6.16 9.85
N GLU A 33 8.29 6.81 10.54
CA GLU A 33 8.34 6.97 11.99
C GLU A 33 7.97 5.68 12.73
N LEU A 34 6.94 4.98 12.25
CA LEU A 34 6.45 3.73 12.86
C LEU A 34 7.42 2.56 12.66
N ALA A 35 8.17 2.55 11.55
CA ALA A 35 9.02 1.43 11.13
C ALA A 35 10.32 1.89 10.41
N PRO A 36 11.20 2.66 11.08
CA PRO A 36 12.34 3.32 10.44
C PRO A 36 13.42 2.39 9.87
N ASP A 37 13.54 1.16 10.37
CA ASP A 37 14.55 0.19 9.95
C ASP A 37 13.96 -1.19 9.64
N ASP A 38 12.82 -1.21 8.96
CA ASP A 38 12.12 -2.44 8.60
C ASP A 38 12.41 -2.95 7.17
N LEU A 39 11.57 -3.89 6.71
CA LEU A 39 11.52 -4.34 5.33
C LEU A 39 10.55 -3.47 4.51
N SER A 40 10.94 -2.23 4.21
CA SER A 40 10.13 -1.35 3.36
C SER A 40 10.92 -0.64 2.28
N VAL A 41 10.20 -0.29 1.21
CA VAL A 41 10.67 0.63 0.19
C VAL A 41 9.54 1.60 -0.15
N GLY A 42 9.77 2.89 0.07
CA GLY A 42 8.78 3.93 -0.15
C GLY A 42 8.70 4.38 -1.60
N CYS A 43 7.47 4.50 -2.10
CA CYS A 43 7.15 5.05 -3.40
C CYS A 43 6.86 6.56 -3.26
N VAL A 44 7.91 7.38 -3.30
CA VAL A 44 7.82 8.86 -3.20
C VAL A 44 8.48 9.47 -4.44
N GLY A 45 7.80 10.43 -5.09
CA GLY A 45 8.28 11.10 -6.30
C GLY A 45 7.85 10.45 -7.62
N PHE A 46 7.18 9.29 -7.59
CA PHE A 46 6.61 8.64 -8.78
C PHE A 46 5.27 7.96 -8.45
N MET A 47 4.18 8.73 -8.45
CA MET A 47 2.83 8.19 -8.26
C MET A 47 2.48 7.14 -9.32
N GLY A 48 1.66 6.15 -8.96
CA GLY A 48 1.33 5.00 -9.80
C GLY A 48 2.37 3.88 -9.84
N GLY A 49 3.52 4.05 -9.16
CA GLY A 49 4.57 3.01 -9.13
C GLY A 49 4.37 1.93 -8.07
N ALA A 50 3.55 2.18 -7.05
CA ALA A 50 3.47 1.36 -5.84
C ALA A 50 3.01 -0.08 -6.10
N SER A 51 1.91 -0.22 -6.85
CA SER A 51 1.33 -1.50 -7.22
C SER A 51 2.31 -2.37 -8.01
N SER A 52 2.99 -1.79 -9.00
CA SER A 52 3.99 -2.46 -9.84
C SER A 52 5.25 -2.83 -9.05
N LEU A 53 5.72 -1.94 -8.15
CA LEU A 53 6.85 -2.23 -7.26
C LEU A 53 6.52 -3.39 -6.31
N GLY A 54 5.33 -3.37 -5.72
CA GLY A 54 4.82 -4.44 -4.87
C GLY A 54 4.72 -5.78 -5.61
N LEU A 55 4.24 -5.78 -6.85
CA LEU A 55 4.20 -6.98 -7.69
C LEU A 55 5.61 -7.54 -7.91
N GLY A 56 6.58 -6.70 -8.29
CA GLY A 56 7.96 -7.14 -8.52
C GLY A 56 8.56 -7.81 -7.27
N LEU A 57 8.35 -7.21 -6.09
CA LEU A 57 8.78 -7.78 -4.81
C LEU A 57 8.09 -9.11 -4.51
N ALA A 58 6.79 -9.20 -4.76
CA ALA A 58 6.01 -10.41 -4.50
C ALA A 58 6.47 -11.58 -5.37
N LEU A 59 6.78 -11.32 -6.64
CA LEU A 59 7.33 -12.31 -7.57
C LEU A 59 8.77 -12.69 -7.22
N ALA A 60 9.59 -11.74 -6.76
CA ALA A 60 10.98 -12.00 -6.40
C ALA A 60 11.13 -12.76 -5.07
N ARG A 61 10.22 -12.57 -4.12
CA ARG A 61 10.22 -13.20 -2.78
C ARG A 61 8.88 -13.90 -2.50
N PRO A 62 8.53 -14.98 -3.23
CA PRO A 62 7.24 -15.65 -3.12
C PRO A 62 6.92 -16.19 -1.72
N GLU A 63 7.95 -16.43 -0.90
CA GLU A 63 7.84 -16.91 0.48
C GLU A 63 7.51 -15.81 1.50
N ARG A 64 7.59 -14.53 1.12
CA ARG A 64 7.30 -13.39 2.00
C ARG A 64 6.05 -12.64 1.55
N ARG A 65 5.25 -12.18 2.52
CA ARG A 65 4.13 -11.29 2.21
C ARG A 65 4.63 -9.94 1.71
N VAL A 66 3.90 -9.36 0.76
CA VAL A 66 4.08 -7.99 0.31
C VAL A 66 2.80 -7.22 0.51
N VAL A 67 2.87 -6.10 1.23
CA VAL A 67 1.73 -5.23 1.51
C VAL A 67 1.98 -3.87 0.88
N VAL A 68 1.20 -3.51 -0.12
CA VAL A 68 1.26 -2.22 -0.80
C VAL A 68 0.30 -1.26 -0.11
N PHE A 69 0.77 -0.06 0.22
CA PHE A 69 -0.08 1.04 0.67
C PHE A 69 -0.16 2.04 -0.48
N ASP A 70 -1.15 1.89 -1.35
CA ASP A 70 -1.37 2.78 -2.49
C ASP A 70 -2.41 3.84 -2.15
N GLY A 71 -2.38 4.96 -2.86
CA GLY A 71 -3.43 5.97 -2.81
C GLY A 71 -4.35 5.84 -4.01
N ASP A 72 -5.64 6.15 -3.85
CA ASP A 72 -6.61 6.20 -4.96
C ASP A 72 -6.15 7.04 -6.16
N GLY A 73 -5.65 8.25 -5.93
CA GLY A 73 -5.08 9.08 -6.99
C GLY A 73 -3.80 8.50 -7.62
N SER A 74 -2.99 7.78 -6.84
CA SER A 74 -1.79 7.09 -7.33
C SER A 74 -2.17 5.91 -8.21
N LEU A 75 -3.11 5.07 -7.78
CA LEU A 75 -3.59 3.95 -8.56
C LEU A 75 -4.25 4.40 -9.88
N LEU A 76 -5.00 5.51 -9.87
CA LEU A 76 -5.60 6.06 -11.09
C LEU A 76 -4.55 6.40 -12.17
N MET A 77 -3.36 6.86 -11.77
CA MET A 77 -2.27 7.15 -12.71
C MET A 77 -1.71 5.88 -13.39
N GLN A 78 -1.93 4.70 -12.81
CA GLN A 78 -1.45 3.44 -13.36
C GLN A 78 -2.47 2.31 -13.20
N LEU A 79 -3.72 2.56 -13.61
CA LEU A 79 -4.83 1.62 -13.43
C LEU A 79 -4.59 0.27 -14.13
N GLY A 80 -3.84 0.27 -15.23
CA GLY A 80 -3.44 -0.95 -15.95
C GLY A 80 -2.63 -1.94 -15.09
N SER A 81 -2.01 -1.48 -14.00
CA SER A 81 -1.32 -2.35 -13.04
C SER A 81 -2.23 -3.40 -12.41
N LEU A 82 -3.55 -3.15 -12.29
CA LEU A 82 -4.50 -4.13 -11.79
C LEU A 82 -4.56 -5.37 -12.70
N ALA A 83 -4.60 -5.18 -14.01
CA ALA A 83 -4.59 -6.27 -14.99
C ALA A 83 -3.26 -7.05 -14.95
N THR A 84 -2.14 -6.33 -14.83
CA THR A 84 -0.81 -6.95 -14.71
C THR A 84 -0.71 -7.84 -13.45
N ILE A 85 -1.16 -7.34 -12.30
CA ILE A 85 -1.15 -8.11 -11.04
C ILE A 85 -2.07 -9.33 -11.13
N ALA A 86 -3.28 -9.15 -11.65
CA ALA A 86 -4.24 -10.24 -11.81
C ALA A 86 -3.77 -11.31 -12.80
N GLY A 87 -3.04 -10.93 -13.85
CA GLY A 87 -2.40 -11.86 -14.79
C GLY A 87 -1.27 -12.66 -14.15
N ALA A 88 -0.44 -12.02 -13.31
CA ALA A 88 0.68 -12.65 -12.63
C ALA A 88 0.28 -13.53 -11.44
N ARG A 89 -0.89 -13.29 -10.83
CA ARG A 89 -1.48 -14.07 -9.73
C ARG A 89 -0.53 -14.33 -8.54
N PRO A 90 0.17 -13.32 -7.99
CA PRO A 90 1.04 -13.51 -6.83
C PRO A 90 0.23 -13.93 -5.60
N ARG A 91 0.53 -15.11 -5.04
CA ARG A 91 -0.18 -15.65 -3.86
C ARG A 91 0.06 -14.87 -2.57
N ASN A 92 1.10 -14.05 -2.54
CA ASN A 92 1.63 -13.37 -1.35
C ASN A 92 1.39 -11.85 -1.34
N LEU A 93 0.65 -11.29 -2.31
CA LEU A 93 0.43 -9.85 -2.45
C LEU A 93 -0.90 -9.39 -1.81
N ILE A 94 -0.83 -8.34 -1.00
CA ILE A 94 -1.98 -7.58 -0.48
C ILE A 94 -1.83 -6.13 -0.96
N HIS A 95 -2.83 -5.63 -1.66
CA HIS A 95 -2.89 -4.29 -2.20
C HIS A 95 -3.93 -3.48 -1.40
N LEU A 96 -3.46 -2.65 -0.48
CA LEU A 96 -4.31 -1.76 0.31
C LEU A 96 -4.39 -0.41 -0.39
N LEU A 97 -5.60 0.02 -0.75
CA LEU A 97 -5.86 1.31 -1.36
C LEU A 97 -6.43 2.27 -0.31
N PHE A 98 -5.69 3.32 0.04
CA PHE A 98 -6.16 4.39 0.92
C PHE A 98 -6.96 5.39 0.08
N LYS A 99 -8.29 5.34 0.22
CA LYS A 99 -9.22 6.16 -0.57
C LYS A 99 -9.70 7.34 0.26
N ASN A 100 -9.42 8.55 -0.25
CA ASN A 100 -9.85 9.82 0.34
C ASN A 100 -10.36 10.83 -0.71
N GLY A 101 -10.30 10.48 -1.99
CA GLY A 101 -10.86 11.22 -3.10
C GLY A 101 -10.03 12.40 -3.58
N VAL A 102 -8.83 12.64 -3.04
CA VAL A 102 -8.04 13.84 -3.35
C VAL A 102 -6.55 13.57 -3.55
N TYR A 103 -5.92 14.39 -4.38
CA TYR A 103 -4.47 14.51 -4.45
C TYR A 103 -3.93 15.33 -3.28
N HIS A 104 -3.89 14.72 -2.10
CA HIS A 104 -3.53 15.41 -0.86
C HIS A 104 -2.14 16.07 -0.90
N THR A 105 -1.17 15.49 -1.62
CA THR A 105 0.20 16.02 -1.71
C THR A 105 0.32 17.32 -2.50
N SER A 106 -0.59 17.59 -3.44
CA SER A 106 -0.54 18.74 -4.36
C SER A 106 -1.52 19.87 -4.01
N GLY A 107 -2.18 19.78 -2.86
CA GLY A 107 -3.17 20.76 -2.40
C GLY A 107 -4.61 20.25 -2.35
N SER A 108 -4.81 18.94 -2.24
CA SER A 108 -6.13 18.32 -2.01
C SER A 108 -7.16 18.56 -3.11
N GLN A 109 -6.73 18.68 -4.35
CA GLN A 109 -7.65 18.69 -5.49
C GLN A 109 -8.31 17.32 -5.63
N GLU A 110 -9.57 17.28 -6.04
CA GLU A 110 -10.25 16.00 -6.29
C GLU A 110 -9.51 15.17 -7.35
N ILE A 111 -9.43 13.86 -7.11
CA ILE A 111 -8.99 12.92 -8.14
C ILE A 111 -10.05 12.82 -9.24
N PRO A 112 -9.71 12.38 -10.47
CA PRO A 112 -10.70 12.07 -11.49
C PRO A 112 -11.77 11.09 -10.95
N GLY A 113 -13.04 11.50 -10.99
CA GLY A 113 -14.17 10.73 -10.45
C GLY A 113 -14.35 10.81 -8.92
N GLY A 114 -13.43 11.45 -8.20
CA GLY A 114 -13.52 11.66 -6.75
C GLY A 114 -13.81 10.37 -5.97
N LEU A 115 -14.67 10.47 -4.96
CA LEU A 115 -15.08 9.34 -4.12
C LEU A 115 -16.00 8.34 -4.85
N THR A 116 -16.49 8.66 -6.04
CA THR A 116 -17.44 7.82 -6.79
C THR A 116 -16.78 6.66 -7.53
N VAL A 117 -15.44 6.67 -7.67
CA VAL A 117 -14.69 5.60 -8.34
C VAL A 117 -14.78 4.30 -7.55
N ASP A 118 -15.29 3.25 -8.17
CA ASP A 118 -15.39 1.91 -7.58
C ASP A 118 -14.15 1.06 -7.94
N PHE A 119 -13.08 1.19 -7.14
CA PHE A 119 -11.86 0.43 -7.36
C PHE A 119 -12.01 -1.06 -7.01
N VAL A 120 -12.94 -1.40 -6.12
CA VAL A 120 -13.23 -2.80 -5.77
C VAL A 120 -13.74 -3.54 -6.99
N THR A 121 -14.74 -2.98 -7.68
CA THR A 121 -15.27 -3.58 -8.91
C THR A 121 -14.22 -3.62 -10.01
N MET A 122 -13.37 -2.60 -10.15
CA MET A 122 -12.25 -2.63 -11.10
C MET A 122 -11.25 -3.76 -10.78
N ALA A 123 -10.86 -3.94 -9.52
CA ALA A 123 -9.95 -5.01 -9.11
C ALA A 123 -10.56 -6.40 -9.33
N ARG A 124 -11.86 -6.58 -9.04
CA ARG A 124 -12.59 -7.82 -9.37
C ARG A 124 -12.61 -8.07 -10.87
N GLY A 125 -12.95 -7.05 -11.66
CA GLY A 125 -13.00 -7.12 -13.12
C GLY A 125 -11.64 -7.41 -13.75
N ALA A 126 -10.55 -6.94 -13.14
CA ALA A 126 -9.20 -7.27 -13.56
C ALA A 126 -8.82 -8.74 -13.27
N GLY A 127 -9.46 -9.37 -12.27
CA GLY A 127 -9.22 -10.77 -11.89
C GLY A 127 -8.46 -10.96 -10.57
N TYR A 128 -8.50 -10.00 -9.66
CA TYR A 128 -8.00 -10.21 -8.29
C TYR A 128 -8.74 -11.36 -7.61
N LYS A 129 -8.02 -12.18 -6.83
CA LYS A 129 -8.60 -13.33 -6.13
C LYS A 129 -9.63 -12.90 -5.08
N ALA A 130 -9.36 -11.79 -4.40
CA ALA A 130 -10.31 -11.16 -3.49
C ALA A 130 -10.21 -9.64 -3.62
N ALA A 131 -11.36 -8.98 -3.57
CA ALA A 131 -11.45 -7.53 -3.55
C ALA A 131 -12.68 -7.08 -2.76
N PHE A 132 -12.50 -6.16 -1.82
CA PHE A 132 -13.56 -5.63 -0.96
C PHE A 132 -13.19 -4.25 -0.40
N ALA A 133 -14.18 -3.55 0.17
CA ALA A 133 -13.96 -2.29 0.88
C ALA A 133 -14.06 -2.50 2.39
N ILE A 134 -13.32 -1.71 3.16
CA ILE A 134 -13.39 -1.62 4.62
C ILE A 134 -13.61 -0.15 4.98
N GLY A 135 -14.67 0.12 5.74
CA GLY A 135 -15.03 1.48 6.16
C GLY A 135 -14.71 1.81 7.62
N GLU A 136 -14.50 0.79 8.46
CA GLU A 136 -14.34 0.97 9.92
C GLU A 136 -13.05 0.34 10.43
N LEU A 137 -12.39 1.04 11.36
CA LEU A 137 -11.07 0.67 11.87
C LEU A 137 -11.08 -0.69 12.57
N ASP A 138 -12.15 -0.97 13.33
CA ASP A 138 -12.32 -2.25 14.04
C ASP A 138 -12.48 -3.43 13.06
N GLU A 139 -13.10 -3.20 11.91
CA GLU A 139 -13.16 -4.21 10.85
C GLU A 139 -11.77 -4.47 10.29
N PHE A 140 -11.02 -3.41 9.96
CA PHE A 140 -9.65 -3.55 9.48
C PHE A 140 -8.77 -4.31 10.47
N LYS A 141 -8.88 -3.98 11.77
CA LYS A 141 -8.16 -4.66 12.86
C LYS A 141 -8.44 -6.17 12.91
N ARG A 142 -9.67 -6.60 12.60
CA ARG A 142 -10.05 -8.02 12.53
C ARG A 142 -9.61 -8.69 11.22
N ARG A 143 -9.74 -8.00 10.08
CA ARG A 143 -9.50 -8.56 8.75
C ARG A 143 -8.02 -8.62 8.38
N PHE A 144 -7.20 -7.65 8.79
CA PHE A 144 -5.80 -7.60 8.37
C PHE A 144 -4.99 -8.86 8.76
N PRO A 145 -5.08 -9.39 9.99
CA PRO A 145 -4.43 -10.65 10.34
C PRO A 145 -4.94 -11.87 9.54
N GLN A 146 -6.18 -11.83 9.05
CA GLN A 146 -6.74 -12.89 8.20
C GLN A 146 -6.17 -12.79 6.78
N MET A 147 -6.12 -11.59 6.20
CA MET A 147 -5.53 -11.33 4.88
C MET A 147 -4.07 -11.81 4.80
N LEU A 148 -3.30 -11.68 5.87
CA LEU A 148 -1.92 -12.19 5.95
C LEU A 148 -1.82 -13.72 5.80
N LYS A 149 -2.91 -14.46 6.00
CA LYS A 149 -2.98 -15.93 5.89
C LYS A 149 -3.64 -16.41 4.59
N GLU A 150 -4.38 -15.55 3.91
CA GLU A 150 -5.12 -15.86 2.67
C GLU A 150 -4.25 -15.74 1.43
N GLU A 151 -4.40 -16.64 0.46
CA GLU A 151 -3.70 -16.50 -0.83
C GLU A 151 -4.27 -15.33 -1.65
N GLY A 152 -3.38 -14.51 -2.21
CA GLY A 152 -3.69 -13.35 -3.04
C GLY A 152 -3.70 -13.61 -4.56
N PRO A 153 -3.73 -12.53 -5.37
CA PRO A 153 -3.65 -11.13 -4.94
C PRO A 153 -4.96 -10.67 -4.28
N ILE A 154 -4.83 -10.02 -3.10
CA ILE A 154 -5.95 -9.45 -2.35
C ILE A 154 -5.94 -7.93 -2.55
N PHE A 155 -7.10 -7.35 -2.86
CA PHE A 155 -7.30 -5.92 -2.91
C PHE A 155 -8.23 -5.49 -1.77
N ALA A 156 -7.85 -4.48 -1.00
CA ALA A 156 -8.73 -3.89 0.00
C ALA A 156 -8.76 -2.37 -0.16
N GLU A 157 -9.93 -1.84 -0.50
CA GLU A 157 -10.19 -0.39 -0.47
C GLU A 157 -10.45 0.02 0.98
N LEU A 158 -9.68 0.95 1.50
CA LEU A 158 -9.82 1.51 2.85
C LEU A 158 -10.41 2.91 2.72
N ILE A 159 -11.60 3.12 3.27
CA ILE A 159 -12.22 4.45 3.30
C ILE A 159 -11.55 5.24 4.41
N THR A 160 -10.74 6.22 4.04
CA THR A 160 -9.88 6.94 4.98
C THR A 160 -10.08 8.44 4.93
N THR A 161 -9.79 9.11 6.04
CA THR A 161 -9.60 10.56 6.05
C THR A 161 -8.24 10.93 5.45
N LEU A 162 -7.94 12.23 5.43
CA LEU A 162 -6.59 12.69 5.13
C LEU A 162 -5.61 12.27 6.23
N ALA A 163 -4.39 11.96 5.82
CA ALA A 163 -3.24 11.78 6.71
C ALA A 163 -2.89 13.11 7.39
N ASP A 164 -2.21 13.07 8.53
CA ASP A 164 -1.74 14.28 9.22
C ASP A 164 -0.60 14.97 8.46
N GLN A 165 0.21 14.18 7.78
CA GLN A 165 1.39 14.65 7.08
C GLN A 165 1.45 14.13 5.65
N THR A 166 2.14 14.88 4.81
CA THR A 166 2.47 14.50 3.45
C THR A 166 3.98 14.55 3.28
N PRO A 167 4.56 13.95 2.22
CA PRO A 167 5.97 14.15 1.90
C PRO A 167 6.37 15.63 1.74
N MET A 168 5.42 16.53 1.44
CA MET A 168 5.67 17.97 1.32
C MET A 168 5.81 18.67 2.68
N THR A 169 5.09 18.20 3.70
CA THR A 169 5.07 18.81 5.04
C THR A 169 6.02 18.12 6.02
N ALA A 170 6.26 16.82 5.84
CA ALA A 170 7.21 16.02 6.63
C ALA A 170 8.48 15.72 5.83
N ARG A 171 9.23 16.78 5.49
CA ARG A 171 10.48 16.69 4.73
C ARG A 171 11.46 15.74 5.44
N GLY A 172 12.11 14.88 4.66
CA GLY A 172 13.04 13.87 5.15
C GLY A 172 12.83 12.51 4.47
N GLY A 173 13.65 11.54 4.85
CA GLY A 173 13.64 10.19 4.27
C GLY A 173 14.92 9.88 3.50
N VAL A 174 15.20 8.59 3.39
CA VAL A 174 16.34 8.04 2.66
C VAL A 174 16.06 8.15 1.17
N ALA A 175 17.06 8.47 0.33
CA ALA A 175 16.86 8.54 -1.11
C ALA A 175 16.38 7.18 -1.65
N PHE A 176 15.54 7.19 -2.70
CA PHE A 176 14.96 5.94 -3.22
C PHE A 176 16.03 4.86 -3.57
N PRO A 177 17.16 5.18 -4.23
CA PRO A 177 18.21 4.19 -4.48
C PRO A 177 18.76 3.55 -3.19
N ASP A 178 19.01 4.36 -2.17
CA ASP A 178 19.51 3.90 -0.89
C ASP A 178 18.48 3.02 -0.15
N GLN A 179 17.19 3.31 -0.28
CA GLN A 179 16.13 2.45 0.26
C GLN A 179 16.14 1.07 -0.40
N VAL A 180 16.25 1.04 -1.73
CA VAL A 180 16.32 -0.20 -2.51
C VAL A 180 17.54 -1.03 -2.11
N ASP A 181 18.72 -0.40 -1.99
CA ASP A 181 19.94 -1.08 -1.59
C ASP A 181 19.87 -1.63 -0.16
N ARG A 182 19.30 -0.87 0.78
CA ARG A 182 19.08 -1.33 2.17
C ARG A 182 18.14 -2.53 2.20
N LEU A 183 17.00 -2.45 1.53
CA LEU A 183 16.03 -3.54 1.45
C LEU A 183 16.66 -4.79 0.83
N ARG A 184 17.37 -4.64 -0.29
CA ARG A 184 18.09 -5.73 -0.97
C ARG A 184 19.06 -6.42 -0.03
N LYS A 185 19.89 -5.67 0.71
CA LYS A 185 20.85 -6.22 1.66
C LYS A 185 20.15 -7.05 2.75
N LYS A 186 19.09 -6.53 3.37
CA LYS A 186 18.32 -7.26 4.40
C LYS A 186 17.70 -8.55 3.87
N LEU A 187 17.12 -8.51 2.67
CA LEU A 187 16.51 -9.69 2.06
C LEU A 187 17.53 -10.78 1.69
N LEU A 188 18.78 -10.40 1.37
CA LEU A 188 19.85 -11.36 1.05
C LEU A 188 20.51 -11.97 2.29
N THR A 189 20.63 -11.23 3.38
CA THR A 189 21.26 -11.72 4.62
C THR A 189 20.31 -12.55 5.49
N GLY A 190 19.03 -12.63 5.13
CA GLY A 190 18.01 -13.29 5.95
C GLY A 190 17.69 -12.52 7.24
N ALA A 191 18.25 -11.33 7.43
CA ALA A 191 17.92 -10.42 8.52
C ALA A 191 16.52 -9.84 8.27
N ALA A 192 15.52 -10.51 8.82
CA ALA A 192 14.11 -10.14 8.76
C ALA A 192 13.41 -10.54 10.06
#